data_AF-A0A315F641-F1
#
_entry.id   AF-A0A315F641-F1
#
_cell.length_a   1.000
_cell.length_b   1.000
_cell.length_c   1.000
_cell.angle_alpha   90.00
_cell.angle_beta   90.00
_cell.angle_gamma   90.00
#
_symmetry.space_group_name_H-M   'P 1'
#
loop_
_entity.id
_entity.type
_entity.pdbx_description
1 polymer ?
#
loop_
_entity_poly.entity_id
_entity_poly.type
_entity_poly.pdbx_seq_one_letter_code
_entity_poly.pdbx_strand_id
1 'polypeptide(L)'
;MVFTGACVGASRGTISAAATAIHVRGNIAGLVLTSSIVSYKKPGALPRQDLAAIKVPMLVFHHSKDACIHCRPDEVPAAFNGFRNASIKKLLFVDGGANPAGDVRAGQHWHGFIGAEGTVVDMISE
;
A
#
# COMPACT_ATOMS: atom_id res chain seq x y z
N MET A 1 -4.31 5.54 -14.05
CA MET A 1 -5.06 6.32 -13.07
C MET A 1 -4.09 7.40 -12.71
N VAL A 2 -4.17 8.53 -13.40
CA VAL A 2 -3.18 9.60 -13.21
C VAL A 2 -3.48 10.28 -11.88
N PHE A 3 -2.59 10.08 -10.91
CA PHE A 3 -2.71 10.57 -9.55
C PHE A 3 -2.07 11.97 -9.41
N THR A 4 -2.66 13.02 -10.00
CA THR A 4 -2.22 14.39 -9.73
C THR A 4 -2.65 14.82 -8.33
N GLY A 5 -1.69 15.10 -7.43
CA GLY A 5 -2.00 15.49 -6.04
C GLY A 5 -2.37 14.34 -5.11
N ALA A 6 -1.90 13.11 -5.38
CA ALA A 6 -2.09 11.99 -4.47
C ALA A 6 -1.06 11.93 -3.34
N CYS A 7 -1.46 11.33 -2.23
CA CYS A 7 -0.55 10.94 -1.16
C CYS A 7 -0.05 9.52 -1.43
N VAL A 8 1.27 9.30 -1.43
CA VAL A 8 1.89 8.00 -1.69
C VAL A 8 2.69 7.58 -0.46
N GLY A 9 2.48 6.35 0.01
CA GLY A 9 3.22 5.78 1.13
C GLY A 9 3.71 4.37 0.84
N ALA A 10 4.91 4.05 1.31
CA ALA A 10 5.49 2.71 1.24
C ALA A 10 5.81 2.18 2.64
N SER A 11 5.50 0.91 2.92
CA SER A 11 5.81 0.29 4.22
C SER A 11 5.24 1.10 5.39
N ARG A 12 6.05 1.53 6.36
CA ARG A 12 5.60 2.42 7.44
C ARG A 12 5.04 3.76 6.94
N GLY A 13 5.47 4.25 5.79
CA GLY A 13 4.93 5.48 5.18
C GLY A 13 3.43 5.37 4.86
N THR A 14 2.90 4.16 4.66
CA THR A 14 1.46 3.94 4.45
C THR A 14 0.62 4.36 5.66
N ILE A 15 1.17 4.24 6.87
CA ILE A 15 0.51 4.66 8.10
C ILE A 15 0.26 6.16 8.07
N SER A 16 1.29 6.95 7.74
CA SER A 16 1.20 8.40 7.63
C SER A 16 0.32 8.83 6.46
N ALA A 17 0.45 8.20 5.29
CA ALA A 17 -0.38 8.52 4.12
C ALA A 17 -1.88 8.28 4.39
N ALA A 18 -2.23 7.17 5.04
CA ALA A 18 -3.59 6.89 5.46
C ALA A 18 -4.08 7.91 6.50
N ALA A 19 -3.25 8.24 7.51
CA ALA A 19 -3.59 9.26 8.49
C ALA A 19 -3.83 10.64 7.84
N THR A 20 -3.03 11.03 6.86
CA THR A 20 -3.24 12.24 6.06
C THR A 20 -4.57 12.19 5.33
N ALA A 21 -4.89 11.08 4.66
CA ALA A 21 -6.17 10.92 3.96
C ALA A 21 -7.39 10.97 4.88
N ILE A 22 -7.25 10.55 6.14
CA ILE A 22 -8.31 10.59 7.16
C ILE A 22 -8.56 12.03 7.64
N HIS A 23 -7.49 12.78 7.93
CA HIS A 23 -7.56 14.06 8.64
C HIS A 23 -7.48 15.30 7.73
N VAL A 24 -6.76 15.23 6.62
CA VAL A 24 -6.52 16.36 5.70
C VAL A 24 -7.44 16.26 4.49
N ARG A 25 -8.75 16.20 4.77
CA ARG A 25 -9.80 16.01 3.75
C ARG A 25 -9.83 17.18 2.76
N GLY A 26 -10.03 16.88 1.48
CA GLY A 26 -10.16 17.88 0.41
C GLY A 26 -8.84 18.37 -0.21
N ASN A 27 -7.69 18.01 0.35
CA ASN A 27 -6.37 18.45 -0.14
C ASN A 27 -5.56 17.37 -0.85
N ILE A 28 -6.07 16.14 -0.93
CA ILE A 28 -5.46 15.06 -1.71
C ILE A 28 -6.47 14.52 -2.71
N ALA A 29 -6.02 14.26 -3.94
CA ALA A 29 -6.86 13.74 -5.02
C ALA A 29 -6.96 12.21 -5.01
N GLY A 30 -6.06 11.53 -4.32
CA GLY A 30 -6.03 10.07 -4.23
C GLY A 30 -5.00 9.55 -3.24
N LEU A 31 -4.99 8.24 -3.04
CA LEU A 31 -4.11 7.56 -2.09
C LEU A 31 -3.49 6.30 -2.71
N VAL A 32 -2.17 6.19 -2.69
CA VAL A 32 -1.44 4.98 -3.14
C VAL A 32 -0.64 4.41 -1.98
N LEU A 33 -0.94 3.17 -1.59
CA LEU A 33 -0.31 2.48 -0.47
C LEU A 33 0.43 1.24 -0.98
N THR A 34 1.76 1.23 -0.85
CA THR A 34 2.59 0.11 -1.30
C THR A 34 3.23 -0.63 -0.12
N SER A 35 3.31 -1.95 -0.22
CA SER A 35 3.95 -2.83 0.79
C SER A 35 3.55 -2.48 2.23
N SER A 36 2.25 -2.21 2.43
CA SER A 36 1.67 -1.62 3.62
C SER A 36 1.86 -2.45 4.89
N ILE A 37 1.93 -1.77 6.04
CA ILE A 37 1.90 -2.44 7.34
C ILE A 37 0.45 -2.86 7.66
N VAL A 38 0.13 -4.12 7.41
CA VAL A 38 -1.22 -4.71 7.56
C VAL A 38 -1.36 -5.62 8.79
N SER A 39 -0.25 -5.97 9.45
CA SER A 39 -0.34 -6.79 10.66
C SER A 39 -1.02 -6.02 11.80
N TYR A 40 -2.20 -6.48 12.23
CA TYR A 40 -2.99 -5.84 13.31
C TYR A 40 -2.25 -5.76 14.66
N LYS A 41 -1.22 -6.61 14.85
CA LYS A 41 -0.35 -6.62 16.03
C LYS A 41 0.54 -5.38 16.10
N LYS A 42 0.71 -4.64 15.01
CA LYS A 42 1.53 -3.42 14.98
C LYS A 42 0.71 -2.18 15.32
N PRO A 43 1.12 -1.41 16.36
CA PRO A 43 0.50 -0.12 16.64
C PRO A 43 0.52 0.79 15.40
N GLY A 44 -0.59 1.46 15.13
CA GLY A 44 -0.73 2.36 13.98
C GLY A 44 -0.85 1.70 12.60
N ALA A 45 -0.72 0.37 12.51
CA ALA A 45 -0.91 -0.37 11.25
C ALA A 45 -2.24 -0.01 10.58
N LEU A 46 -2.30 -0.14 9.24
CA LEU A 46 -3.49 0.25 8.47
C LEU A 46 -4.81 -0.27 9.05
N PRO A 47 -5.01 -1.57 9.38
CA PRO A 47 -6.29 -2.04 9.88
C PRO A 47 -6.66 -1.52 11.29
N ARG A 48 -5.77 -0.76 11.94
CA ARG A 48 -6.05 -0.10 13.23
C ARG A 48 -6.46 1.36 13.07
N GLN A 49 -6.50 1.90 11.85
CA GLN A 49 -6.94 3.27 11.59
C GLN A 49 -8.41 3.30 11.15
N ASP A 50 -9.02 4.49 11.13
CA ASP A 50 -10.38 4.68 10.60
C ASP A 50 -10.36 4.69 9.06
N LEU A 51 -10.13 3.51 8.47
CA LEU A 51 -10.06 3.34 7.01
C LEU A 51 -11.37 3.71 6.30
N ALA A 52 -12.50 3.67 7.00
CA ALA A 52 -13.80 4.07 6.47
C ALA A 52 -13.93 5.60 6.32
N ALA A 53 -13.08 6.41 6.97
CA ALA A 53 -13.04 7.85 6.75
C ALA A 53 -12.43 8.26 5.41
N ILE A 54 -11.67 7.36 4.76
CA ILE A 54 -11.01 7.62 3.48
C ILE A 54 -12.05 7.47 2.36
N LYS A 55 -12.29 8.59 1.66
CA LYS A 55 -13.30 8.69 0.58
C LYS A 55 -12.71 8.92 -0.81
N VAL A 56 -11.42 9.23 -0.88
CA VAL A 56 -10.72 9.49 -2.15
C VAL A 56 -10.47 8.18 -2.93
N PRO A 57 -10.26 8.26 -4.26
CA PRO A 57 -9.81 7.12 -5.03
C PRO A 57 -8.49 6.57 -4.49
N MET A 58 -8.35 5.24 -4.44
CA MET A 58 -7.16 4.63 -3.86
C MET A 58 -6.71 3.31 -4.48
N LEU A 59 -5.43 3.04 -4.30
CA LEU A 59 -4.75 1.80 -4.68
C LEU A 59 -3.98 1.24 -3.49
N VAL A 60 -4.19 -0.04 -3.18
CA VAL A 60 -3.31 -0.84 -2.34
C VAL A 60 -2.53 -1.80 -3.25
N PHE A 61 -1.21 -1.76 -3.18
CA PHE A 61 -0.32 -2.51 -4.06
C PHE A 61 0.73 -3.28 -3.25
N HIS A 62 0.85 -4.57 -3.45
CA HIS A 62 1.83 -5.40 -2.75
C HIS A 62 2.55 -6.36 -3.69
N HIS A 63 3.71 -6.85 -3.28
CA HIS A 63 4.32 -7.99 -3.94
C HIS A 63 3.69 -9.28 -3.41
N SER A 64 3.33 -10.23 -4.28
CA SER A 64 2.68 -11.50 -3.90
C SER A 64 3.54 -12.38 -2.99
N LYS A 65 4.86 -12.12 -3.00
CA LYS A 65 5.89 -12.79 -2.20
C LYS A 65 6.52 -11.89 -1.13
N ASP A 66 5.89 -10.77 -0.74
CA ASP A 66 6.46 -9.92 0.33
C ASP A 66 6.66 -10.75 1.62
N ALA A 67 7.92 -10.93 2.01
CA ALA A 67 8.32 -11.74 3.14
C ALA A 67 8.39 -10.94 4.47
N CYS A 68 8.10 -9.64 4.44
CA CYS A 68 7.98 -8.85 5.65
C CYS A 68 6.81 -9.33 6.50
N ILE A 69 7.12 -9.76 7.73
CA ILE A 69 6.13 -10.26 8.71
C ILE A 69 5.05 -9.25 9.12
N HIS A 70 5.15 -8.00 8.67
CA HIS A 70 4.15 -6.95 8.94
C HIS A 70 3.36 -6.53 7.70
N CYS A 71 3.77 -6.99 6.51
CA CYS A 71 3.23 -6.62 5.21
C CYS A 71 2.72 -7.85 4.43
N ARG A 72 2.43 -8.93 5.15
CA ARG A 72 2.17 -10.25 4.60
C ARG A 72 1.03 -10.22 3.58
N PRO A 73 1.24 -10.71 2.34
CA PRO A 73 0.25 -10.63 1.26
C PRO A 73 -1.10 -11.25 1.62
N ASP A 74 -1.13 -12.33 2.40
CA ASP A 74 -2.35 -13.00 2.87
C ASP A 74 -3.18 -12.17 3.85
N GLU A 75 -2.56 -11.23 4.59
CA GLU A 75 -3.26 -10.33 5.52
C GLU A 75 -3.83 -9.08 4.80
N VAL A 76 -3.36 -8.76 3.59
CA VAL A 76 -3.72 -7.52 2.88
C VAL A 76 -5.21 -7.42 2.52
N PRO A 77 -5.87 -8.47 1.99
CA PRO A 77 -7.30 -8.38 1.63
C PRO A 77 -8.20 -8.02 2.82
N ALA A 78 -7.88 -8.54 4.01
CA ALA A 78 -8.64 -8.23 5.22
C ALA A 78 -8.52 -6.74 5.61
N ALA A 79 -7.32 -6.17 5.53
CA ALA A 79 -7.11 -4.73 5.75
C ALA A 79 -7.80 -3.89 4.66
N PHE A 80 -7.72 -4.33 3.39
CA PHE A 80 -8.33 -3.66 2.25
C PHE A 80 -9.87 -3.53 2.35
N ASN A 81 -10.51 -4.50 3.00
CA ASN A 81 -11.95 -4.45 3.26
C ASN A 81 -12.37 -3.33 4.23
N GLY A 82 -11.43 -2.73 4.97
CA GLY A 82 -11.67 -1.56 5.82
C GLY A 82 -11.96 -0.27 5.06
N PHE A 83 -11.47 -0.12 3.81
CA PHE A 83 -11.71 1.05 2.96
C PHE A 83 -13.12 0.99 2.34
N ARG A 84 -14.17 1.06 3.16
CA ARG A 84 -15.55 0.83 2.73
C ARG A 84 -16.17 2.00 1.96
N ASN A 85 -15.68 3.21 2.21
CA ASN A 85 -16.25 4.45 1.65
C ASN A 85 -15.35 5.10 0.59
N ALA A 86 -14.27 4.44 0.18
CA ALA A 86 -13.42 4.92 -0.91
C ALA A 86 -14.23 4.95 -2.21
N SER A 87 -14.22 6.08 -2.92
CA SER A 87 -15.02 6.27 -4.14
C SER A 87 -14.65 5.28 -5.25
N ILE A 88 -13.37 4.96 -5.35
CA ILE A 88 -12.80 3.90 -6.19
C ILE A 88 -11.71 3.25 -5.37
N LYS A 89 -11.68 1.92 -5.30
CA LYS A 89 -10.58 1.18 -4.67
C LYS A 89 -10.11 0.02 -5.52
N LYS A 90 -8.80 -0.11 -5.66
CA LYS A 90 -8.14 -1.25 -6.30
C LYS A 90 -7.18 -1.91 -5.32
N LEU A 91 -7.14 -3.23 -5.35
CA LEU A 91 -6.13 -4.05 -4.70
C LEU A 91 -5.38 -4.80 -5.79
N LEU A 92 -4.09 -4.53 -5.93
CA LEU A 92 -3.25 -5.16 -6.93
C LEU A 92 -2.07 -5.86 -6.25
N PHE A 93 -1.63 -6.95 -6.87
CA PHE A 93 -0.39 -7.60 -6.54
C PHE A 93 0.44 -7.78 -7.80
N VAL A 94 1.75 -7.59 -7.65
CA VAL A 94 2.72 -8.04 -8.66
C VAL A 94 3.30 -9.37 -8.23
N ASP A 95 3.64 -10.22 -9.19
CA ASP A 95 4.47 -11.39 -8.99
C ASP A 95 5.60 -11.38 -10.02
N GLY A 96 6.78 -11.89 -9.65
CA GLY A 96 7.96 -11.88 -10.49
C GLY A 96 9.08 -11.02 -9.91
N GLY A 97 9.76 -10.28 -10.76
CA GLY A 97 10.97 -9.53 -10.42
C GLY A 97 12.22 -10.40 -10.36
N ALA A 98 13.29 -9.85 -9.81
CA ALA A 98 14.56 -10.54 -9.65
C ALA A 98 14.60 -11.38 -8.36
N ASN A 99 15.62 -12.25 -8.26
CA ASN A 99 15.87 -12.98 -7.02
C ASN A 99 16.23 -11.99 -5.90
N PRO A 100 15.56 -12.06 -4.73
CA PRO A 100 15.78 -11.10 -3.68
C PRO A 100 17.12 -11.32 -2.98
N ALA A 101 17.66 -10.25 -2.41
CA ALA A 101 18.85 -10.29 -1.57
C ALA A 101 18.66 -9.45 -0.30
N GLY A 102 19.38 -9.82 0.75
CA GLY A 102 19.38 -9.07 2.02
C GLY A 102 18.13 -9.28 2.88
N ASP A 103 17.85 -8.29 3.74
CA ASP A 103 16.73 -8.34 4.69
C ASP A 103 15.38 -8.32 3.97
N VAL A 104 14.41 -9.07 4.50
CA VAL A 104 13.05 -9.20 3.92
C VAL A 104 12.27 -7.89 3.86
N ARG A 105 12.73 -6.83 4.53
CA ARG A 105 12.15 -5.48 4.54
C ARG A 105 12.97 -4.47 3.74
N ALA A 106 14.09 -4.90 3.16
CA ALA A 106 14.95 -4.04 2.38
C ALA A 106 14.36 -3.80 0.98
N GLY A 107 14.83 -2.72 0.34
CA GLY A 107 14.46 -2.39 -1.05
C GLY A 107 14.88 -3.46 -2.05
N GLN A 108 15.98 -4.18 -1.78
CA GLN A 108 16.52 -5.25 -2.63
C GLN A 108 15.82 -6.61 -2.42
N HIS A 109 14.72 -6.63 -1.67
CA HIS A 109 13.86 -7.79 -1.51
C HIS A 109 12.50 -7.54 -2.17
N TRP A 110 11.65 -8.56 -2.25
CA TRP A 110 10.27 -8.41 -2.75
C TRP A 110 9.45 -7.32 -2.06
N HIS A 111 9.77 -6.97 -0.82
CA HIS A 111 9.17 -5.83 -0.12
C HIS A 111 9.36 -4.50 -0.87
N GLY A 112 10.52 -4.33 -1.51
CA GLY A 112 10.85 -3.18 -2.35
C GLY A 112 10.66 -3.42 -3.85
N PHE A 113 10.02 -4.52 -4.25
CA PHE A 113 9.74 -4.86 -5.66
C PHE A 113 10.97 -5.06 -6.54
N ILE A 114 12.05 -5.62 -5.98
CA ILE A 114 13.32 -5.85 -6.68
C ILE A 114 13.14 -6.47 -8.08
N GLY A 115 13.65 -5.79 -9.10
CA GLY A 115 13.57 -6.21 -10.50
C GLY A 115 12.18 -6.14 -11.14
N ALA A 116 11.17 -5.65 -10.43
CA ALA A 116 9.81 -5.41 -10.91
C ALA A 116 9.41 -3.92 -10.82
N GLU A 117 10.33 -3.03 -10.47
CA GLU A 117 10.06 -1.62 -10.15
C GLU A 117 9.39 -0.89 -11.33
N GLY A 118 9.86 -1.13 -12.56
CA GLY A 118 9.25 -0.56 -13.77
C GLY A 118 7.81 -1.02 -13.97
N THR A 119 7.56 -2.33 -13.88
CA THR A 119 6.20 -2.89 -13.94
C THR A 119 5.29 -2.32 -12.87
N VAL A 120 5.80 -2.12 -11.65
CA VAL A 120 5.02 -1.49 -10.57
C VAL A 120 4.65 -0.05 -10.90
N VAL A 121 5.59 0.74 -11.43
CA VAL A 121 5.32 2.12 -11.85
C VAL A 121 4.27 2.16 -12.96
N ASP A 122 4.38 1.28 -13.95
CA ASP A 122 3.42 1.18 -15.05
C ASP A 122 2.01 0.86 -14.53
N MET A 123 1.89 -0.20 -13.72
CA MET A 123 0.60 -0.63 -13.15
C MET A 123 -0.04 0.42 -12.22
N ILE A 124 0.77 1.22 -11.51
CA ILE A 124 0.26 2.31 -10.66
C ILE A 124 -0.25 3.47 -11.53
N SER A 125 0.36 3.71 -12.69
CA SER A 125 0.08 4.86 -13.55
C SER A 125 -1.08 4.63 -14.54
N GLU A 126 -1.46 3.37 -14.79
CA GLU A 126 -2.59 2.91 -15.64
C GLU A 126 -4.00 3.06 -15.05
#